data_AF-A0A1V4SFS6-F1
#
_entry.id   AF-A0A1V4SFS6-F1
#
_cell.length_a   1.000
_cell.length_b   1.000
_cell.length_c   1.000
_cell.angle_alpha   90.00
_cell.angle_beta   90.00
_cell.angle_gamma   90.00
#
_symmetry.space_group_name_H-M   'P 1'
#
loop_
_entity.id
_entity.type
_entity.pdbx_description
1 polymer ?
#
loop_
_entity_poly.entity_id
_entity_poly.type
_entity_poly.pdbx_seq_one_letter_code
_entity_poly.pdbx_strand_id
1 'polypeptide(L)'
;MTKKQPMGIKWTIALLLVTGMIFTCFTFAGAAPTAVKKSDLVLVEDYSKDFVIDMKYATYENFVGKTLYPSPTCVLTKGTLDKLIKANNLVRKQGCSIKIWDAYRPLSVQKIMWEATPDKNYVANPYRSGSKHNRGAAVDVTLVDKNGKELRMPTGFDNFTVKAAPGYKGMSAEQRKNLDILSKAMTASGFKPLSTEWWHFEDTDFNSYKIQDVPLSRFDKTNYILSHKTISGLKFQKDSPVSQLVVATSLTGNSSNVVISTYEKKQDLWVNVHKNIAGYIGQKGFAANKTEGDRKTPVGAYAIGTCFGKSANVATGLSFYKYDSKDVWVDDPASPYYNTHQREPSNGRWKSAENFSSMKNGVYDIFFNIGYNSDRVKNKGSAIFFHIVNPAAEIKYTAGCVAADRKDVLAIVKWLNRDKSPMILLGPLSDIVKY
;
A
#
# COMPACT_ATOMS: atom_id res chain seq x y z
N MET A 1 89.28 -54.81 -23.70
CA MET A 1 89.31 -56.07 -24.47
C MET A 1 88.00 -56.20 -25.26
N THR A 2 88.13 -56.33 -26.58
CA THR A 2 87.22 -56.93 -27.61
C THR A 2 86.03 -57.76 -27.10
N LYS A 3 84.85 -57.92 -27.74
CA LYS A 3 84.33 -57.63 -29.09
C LYS A 3 82.79 -57.88 -29.09
N LYS A 4 82.05 -57.05 -29.86
CA LYS A 4 80.84 -57.29 -30.71
C LYS A 4 79.65 -58.18 -30.25
N GLN A 5 78.43 -57.61 -30.37
CA GLN A 5 77.41 -58.07 -31.34
C GLN A 5 76.30 -56.99 -31.57
N PRO A 6 75.66 -56.88 -32.77
CA PRO A 6 74.70 -55.82 -33.07
C PRO A 6 73.25 -56.30 -33.40
N MET A 7 72.38 -55.29 -33.52
CA MET A 7 71.11 -55.16 -34.26
C MET A 7 69.77 -55.52 -33.59
N GLY A 8 68.86 -54.55 -33.66
CA GLY A 8 67.42 -54.74 -33.59
C GLY A 8 66.64 -53.44 -33.28
N ILE A 9 66.35 -52.62 -34.30
CA ILE A 9 65.38 -51.50 -34.21
C ILE A 9 64.07 -51.97 -34.86
N LYS A 10 62.94 -51.89 -34.14
CA LYS A 10 61.59 -51.94 -34.71
C LYS A 10 60.69 -50.87 -34.08
N TRP A 11 59.89 -50.27 -34.94
CA TRP A 11 59.00 -49.13 -34.76
C TRP A 11 57.68 -49.50 -34.06
N THR A 12 57.11 -48.54 -33.33
CA THR A 12 55.65 -48.48 -33.10
C THR A 12 55.15 -47.04 -33.18
N ILE A 13 54.11 -46.85 -33.98
CA ILE A 13 53.39 -45.62 -34.32
C ILE A 13 52.45 -45.25 -33.16
N ALA A 14 52.41 -43.98 -32.77
CA ALA A 14 51.40 -43.44 -31.87
C ALA A 14 50.51 -42.42 -32.61
N LEU A 15 49.24 -42.77 -32.76
CA LEU A 15 48.15 -41.93 -33.26
C LEU A 15 47.46 -41.30 -32.05
N LEU A 16 47.37 -39.96 -31.96
CA LEU A 16 46.57 -39.30 -30.93
C LEU A 16 45.72 -38.17 -31.53
N LEU A 17 44.43 -38.30 -31.26
CA LEU A 17 43.28 -37.57 -31.78
C LEU A 17 43.27 -36.09 -31.38
N VAL A 18 43.04 -35.21 -32.35
CA VAL A 18 42.68 -33.80 -32.12
C VAL A 18 41.15 -33.71 -32.09
N THR A 19 40.57 -33.60 -30.90
CA THR A 19 39.14 -33.26 -30.73
C THR A 19 38.98 -31.75 -30.76
N GLY A 20 38.42 -31.21 -31.84
CA GLY A 20 38.00 -29.81 -31.92
C GLY A 20 36.71 -29.57 -31.12
N MET A 21 36.80 -28.79 -30.04
CA MET A 21 35.62 -28.24 -29.36
C MET A 21 35.05 -27.09 -30.19
N ILE A 22 33.94 -27.34 -30.88
CA ILE A 22 33.11 -26.29 -31.47
C ILE A 22 32.30 -25.66 -30.32
N PHE A 23 32.73 -24.48 -29.86
CA PHE A 23 31.91 -23.62 -29.01
C PHE A 23 30.79 -23.00 -29.85
N THR A 24 29.60 -23.61 -29.84
CA THR A 24 28.38 -22.94 -30.31
C THR A 24 28.00 -21.88 -29.29
N CYS A 25 28.40 -20.64 -29.56
CA CYS A 25 27.97 -19.47 -28.81
C CYS A 25 26.48 -19.25 -29.07
N PHE A 26 25.60 -19.77 -28.20
CA PHE A 26 24.20 -19.39 -28.18
C PHE A 26 24.09 -17.95 -27.67
N THR A 27 24.08 -16.98 -28.58
CA THR A 27 23.64 -15.63 -28.27
C THR A 27 22.13 -15.68 -28.03
N PHE A 28 21.71 -15.65 -26.77
CA PHE A 28 20.34 -15.25 -26.43
C PHE A 28 20.19 -13.78 -26.81
N ALA A 29 19.70 -13.53 -28.02
CA ALA A 29 19.20 -12.22 -28.40
C ALA A 29 17.96 -11.95 -27.53
N GLY A 30 18.15 -11.28 -26.40
CA GLY A 30 17.04 -10.73 -25.63
C GLY A 30 16.23 -9.83 -26.56
N ALA A 31 14.93 -10.08 -26.68
CA ALA A 31 14.04 -9.25 -27.48
C ALA A 31 14.24 -7.79 -27.07
N ALA A 32 14.51 -6.90 -28.03
CA ALA A 32 14.59 -5.47 -27.77
C ALA A 32 13.30 -5.02 -27.06
N PRO A 33 13.38 -4.20 -26.00
CA PRO A 33 12.18 -3.74 -25.30
C PRO A 33 11.27 -3.05 -26.31
N THR A 34 10.03 -3.53 -26.42
CA THR A 34 9.00 -2.93 -27.28
C THR A 34 8.83 -1.46 -26.91
N ALA A 35 8.89 -0.59 -27.92
CA ALA A 35 8.74 0.84 -27.73
C ALA A 35 7.38 1.19 -27.09
N VAL A 36 7.40 2.03 -26.04
CA VAL A 36 6.20 2.50 -25.32
C VAL A 36 5.31 3.30 -26.28
N LYS A 37 4.07 2.87 -26.43
CA LYS A 37 3.07 3.53 -27.28
C LYS A 37 2.35 4.63 -26.50
N LYS A 38 1.79 5.61 -27.22
CA LYS A 38 0.99 6.69 -26.61
C LYS A 38 -0.16 6.17 -25.74
N SER A 39 -0.76 5.04 -26.08
CA SER A 39 -1.88 4.42 -25.38
C SER A 39 -1.50 3.63 -24.12
N ASP A 40 -0.20 3.42 -23.89
CA ASP A 40 0.25 2.58 -22.78
C ASP A 40 0.18 3.35 -21.46
N LEU A 41 -0.33 2.69 -20.42
CA LEU A 41 -0.26 3.21 -19.06
C LEU A 41 1.19 3.16 -18.58
N VAL A 42 1.67 4.27 -18.07
CA VAL A 42 3.03 4.44 -17.58
C VAL A 42 3.05 5.12 -16.23
N LEU A 43 4.03 4.75 -15.40
CA LEU A 43 4.28 5.41 -14.12
C LEU A 43 4.79 6.83 -14.39
N VAL A 44 4.12 7.85 -13.84
CA VAL A 44 4.48 9.27 -14.06
C VAL A 44 5.92 9.54 -13.65
N GLU A 45 6.31 8.95 -12.53
CA GLU A 45 7.62 9.07 -11.91
C GLU A 45 8.79 8.51 -12.75
N ASP A 46 8.53 7.69 -13.77
CA ASP A 46 9.57 7.21 -14.69
C ASP A 46 9.97 8.28 -15.73
N TYR A 47 9.15 9.33 -15.91
CA TYR A 47 9.32 10.34 -16.95
C TYR A 47 9.51 11.76 -16.40
N SER A 48 9.01 12.06 -15.20
CA SER A 48 9.23 13.35 -14.56
C SER A 48 9.15 13.26 -13.04
N LYS A 49 10.06 13.97 -12.37
CA LYS A 49 10.06 14.19 -10.91
C LYS A 49 9.63 15.61 -10.52
N ASP A 50 9.18 16.42 -11.49
CA ASP A 50 8.79 17.83 -11.27
C ASP A 50 7.34 18.00 -10.81
N PHE A 51 6.64 16.90 -10.56
CA PHE A 51 5.29 16.88 -10.02
C PHE A 51 5.31 16.61 -8.52
N VAL A 52 4.39 17.24 -7.79
CA VAL A 52 4.03 16.76 -6.45
C VAL A 52 2.90 15.75 -6.61
N ILE A 53 3.04 14.55 -6.06
CA ILE A 53 2.02 13.50 -6.15
C ILE A 53 1.35 13.34 -4.79
N ASP A 54 0.03 13.45 -4.77
CA ASP A 54 -0.81 13.31 -3.57
C ASP A 54 -2.10 12.59 -3.95
N MET A 55 -1.97 11.31 -4.31
CA MET A 55 -3.07 10.47 -4.80
C MET A 55 -4.15 10.31 -3.72
N LYS A 56 -5.19 11.16 -3.74
CA LYS A 56 -6.16 11.30 -2.65
C LYS A 56 -6.93 10.01 -2.36
N TYR A 57 -7.27 9.27 -3.40
CA TYR A 57 -7.98 7.99 -3.28
C TYR A 57 -7.11 6.84 -2.76
N ALA A 58 -5.80 7.03 -2.59
CA ALA A 58 -4.91 6.10 -1.85
C ALA A 58 -4.92 6.32 -0.32
N THR A 59 -5.72 7.28 0.15
CA THR A 59 -5.94 7.60 1.57
C THR A 59 -7.43 7.63 1.88
N TYR A 60 -7.81 7.78 3.15
CA TYR A 60 -9.22 8.03 3.51
C TYR A 60 -9.70 9.47 3.25
N GLU A 61 -8.80 10.40 2.89
CA GLU A 61 -9.07 11.83 2.73
C GLU A 61 -9.64 12.14 1.34
N ASN A 62 -10.80 11.56 1.05
CA ASN A 62 -11.57 11.74 -0.16
C ASN A 62 -13.07 11.68 0.17
N PHE A 63 -13.94 11.98 -0.80
CA PHE A 63 -15.38 12.03 -0.55
C PHE A 63 -16.01 10.72 -0.03
N VAL A 64 -15.42 9.55 -0.30
CA VAL A 64 -15.91 8.25 0.19
C VAL A 64 -15.49 7.99 1.65
N GLY A 65 -14.47 8.70 2.14
CA GLY A 65 -13.95 8.52 3.51
C GLY A 65 -13.23 7.18 3.72
N LYS A 66 -12.76 6.54 2.64
CA LYS A 66 -12.12 5.22 2.64
C LYS A 66 -10.97 5.18 1.65
N THR A 67 -9.99 4.32 1.90
CA THR A 67 -8.90 4.08 0.95
C THR A 67 -9.40 3.21 -0.21
N LEU A 68 -9.29 3.71 -1.43
CA LEU A 68 -9.77 3.03 -2.63
C LEU A 68 -8.63 2.49 -3.50
N TYR A 69 -7.46 3.13 -3.46
CA TYR A 69 -6.28 2.67 -4.18
C TYR A 69 -5.35 1.86 -3.27
N PRO A 70 -4.75 0.77 -3.79
CA PRO A 70 -3.86 -0.08 -3.01
C PRO A 70 -2.57 0.64 -2.59
N SER A 71 -2.14 1.66 -3.34
CA SER A 71 -0.97 2.49 -3.05
C SER A 71 -1.09 3.86 -3.75
N PRO A 72 -0.31 4.89 -3.36
CA PRO A 72 -0.35 6.23 -3.98
C PRO A 72 0.37 6.28 -5.34
N THR A 73 0.21 5.24 -6.16
CA THR A 73 0.90 5.14 -7.45
C THR A 73 0.19 5.99 -8.51
N CYS A 74 0.90 6.97 -9.08
CA CYS A 74 0.38 7.85 -10.11
C CYS A 74 0.71 7.34 -11.51
N VAL A 75 -0.32 6.93 -12.26
CA VAL A 75 -0.21 6.35 -13.59
C VAL A 75 -1.02 7.18 -14.58
N LEU A 76 -0.51 7.35 -15.79
CA LEU A 76 -1.22 7.99 -16.89
C LEU A 76 -0.94 7.25 -18.19
N THR A 77 -1.82 7.41 -19.16
CA THR A 77 -1.52 7.03 -20.54
C THR A 77 -0.38 7.91 -21.05
N LYS A 78 0.61 7.34 -21.74
CA LYS A 78 1.84 8.05 -22.11
C LYS A 78 1.59 9.35 -22.88
N GLY A 79 0.62 9.36 -23.79
CA GLY A 79 0.22 10.57 -24.51
C GLY A 79 -0.32 11.68 -23.59
N THR A 80 -1.16 11.32 -22.62
CA THR A 80 -1.66 12.23 -21.58
C THR A 80 -0.52 12.79 -20.73
N LEU A 81 0.44 11.94 -20.34
CA LEU A 81 1.59 12.35 -19.53
C LEU A 81 2.46 13.36 -20.27
N ASP A 82 2.70 13.19 -21.57
CA ASP A 82 3.47 14.14 -22.38
C ASP A 82 2.83 15.53 -22.39
N LYS A 83 1.50 15.58 -22.51
CA LYS A 83 0.74 16.83 -22.40
C LYS A 83 0.85 17.43 -21.00
N LEU A 84 0.77 16.61 -19.95
CA LEU A 84 0.86 17.09 -18.57
C LEU A 84 2.25 17.64 -18.24
N ILE A 85 3.32 17.01 -18.74
CA ILE A 85 4.69 17.53 -18.62
C ILE A 85 4.81 18.90 -19.29
N LYS A 86 4.24 19.06 -20.50
CA LYS A 86 4.17 20.36 -21.17
C LYS A 86 3.42 21.41 -20.32
N ALA A 87 2.28 21.05 -19.74
CA ALA A 87 1.52 21.95 -18.87
C ALA A 87 2.33 22.34 -17.62
N ASN A 88 3.00 21.38 -16.99
CA ASN A 88 3.84 21.63 -15.81
C ASN A 88 4.98 22.62 -16.15
N ASN A 89 5.62 22.44 -17.31
CA ASN A 89 6.66 23.36 -17.78
C ASN A 89 6.15 24.81 -17.98
N LEU A 90 4.89 24.99 -18.38
CA LEU A 90 4.28 26.31 -18.53
C LEU A 90 4.00 26.97 -17.17
N VAL A 91 3.47 26.23 -16.20
CA VAL A 91 3.21 26.80 -14.87
C VAL A 91 4.51 27.03 -14.08
N ARG A 92 5.56 26.24 -14.31
CA ARG A 92 6.90 26.46 -13.74
C ARG A 92 7.51 27.78 -14.14
N LYS A 93 7.23 28.28 -15.36
CA LYS A 93 7.62 29.64 -15.77
C LYS A 93 6.89 30.74 -14.98
N GLN A 94 5.79 30.40 -14.31
CA GLN A 94 5.03 31.29 -13.43
C GLN A 94 5.42 31.12 -11.94
N GLY A 95 6.44 30.32 -11.63
CA GLY A 95 6.94 30.12 -10.26
C GLY A 95 6.18 29.07 -9.43
N CYS A 96 5.36 28.23 -10.05
CA CYS A 96 4.61 27.16 -9.39
C CYS A 96 4.84 25.80 -10.07
N SER A 97 4.35 24.71 -9.48
CA SER A 97 4.37 23.37 -10.10
C SER A 97 3.02 22.70 -9.94
N ILE A 98 2.72 21.72 -10.79
CA ILE A 98 1.49 20.93 -10.71
C ILE A 98 1.61 19.91 -9.58
N LYS A 99 0.58 19.86 -8.73
CA LYS A 99 0.30 18.73 -7.85
C LYS A 99 -0.83 17.88 -8.44
N ILE A 100 -0.67 16.57 -8.45
CA ILE A 100 -1.64 15.60 -8.94
C ILE A 100 -2.38 14.97 -7.75
N TRP A 101 -3.71 15.11 -7.73
CA TRP A 101 -4.60 14.49 -6.75
C TRP A 101 -5.24 13.20 -7.25
N ASP A 102 -5.55 13.13 -8.55
CA ASP A 102 -5.97 11.89 -9.21
C ASP A 102 -5.52 11.84 -10.68
N ALA A 103 -5.39 10.63 -11.21
CA ALA A 103 -4.88 10.32 -12.54
C ALA A 103 -5.59 9.07 -13.10
N TYR A 104 -4.88 8.03 -13.54
CA TYR A 104 -5.52 6.78 -13.93
C TYR A 104 -6.26 6.13 -12.75
N ARG A 105 -7.56 5.89 -12.93
CA ARG A 105 -8.44 5.21 -11.98
C ARG A 105 -8.93 3.89 -12.60
N PRO A 106 -8.61 2.71 -12.03
CA PRO A 106 -9.16 1.45 -12.53
C PRO A 106 -10.70 1.46 -12.58
N LEU A 107 -11.29 0.81 -13.59
CA LEU A 107 -12.74 0.75 -13.76
C LEU A 107 -13.44 0.11 -12.56
N SER A 108 -12.83 -0.91 -11.95
CA SER A 108 -13.27 -1.52 -10.69
C SER A 108 -13.44 -0.49 -9.57
N VAL A 109 -12.49 0.43 -9.40
CA VAL A 109 -12.60 1.51 -8.41
C VAL A 109 -13.70 2.51 -8.76
N GLN A 110 -13.90 2.80 -10.05
CA GLN A 110 -15.02 3.67 -10.47
C GLN A 110 -16.39 3.07 -10.10
N LYS A 111 -16.54 1.74 -10.15
CA LYS A 111 -17.76 1.04 -9.72
C LYS A 111 -17.97 1.19 -8.21
N ILE A 112 -16.91 1.01 -7.42
CA ILE A 112 -16.94 1.24 -5.97
C ILE A 112 -17.40 2.67 -5.65
N MET A 113 -16.83 3.67 -6.32
CA MET A 113 -17.22 5.08 -6.13
C MET A 113 -18.69 5.33 -6.49
N TRP A 114 -19.16 4.74 -7.59
CA TRP A 114 -20.54 4.86 -8.05
C TRP A 114 -21.52 4.23 -7.07
N GLU A 115 -21.19 3.08 -6.48
CA GLU A 115 -22.03 2.41 -5.49
C GLU A 115 -22.06 3.17 -4.16
N ALA A 116 -20.94 3.78 -3.76
CA ALA A 116 -20.88 4.62 -2.57
C ALA A 116 -21.63 5.96 -2.74
N THR A 117 -21.71 6.51 -3.95
CA THR A 117 -22.35 7.79 -4.24
C THR A 117 -22.94 7.78 -5.66
N PRO A 118 -24.14 7.20 -5.86
CA PRO A 118 -24.76 7.04 -7.19
C PRO A 118 -25.38 8.33 -7.73
N ASP A 119 -24.73 9.47 -7.51
CA ASP A 119 -25.13 10.78 -8.03
C ASP A 119 -24.28 11.10 -9.28
N LYS A 120 -24.96 11.20 -10.43
CA LYS A 120 -24.34 11.49 -11.73
C LYS A 120 -23.71 12.87 -11.80
N ASN A 121 -24.08 13.78 -10.91
CA ASN A 121 -23.49 15.11 -10.84
C ASN A 121 -22.05 15.08 -10.28
N TYR A 122 -21.68 14.00 -9.59
CA TYR A 122 -20.40 13.89 -8.88
C TYR A 122 -19.56 12.69 -9.33
N VAL A 123 -20.20 11.60 -9.74
CA VAL A 123 -19.50 10.37 -10.14
C VAL A 123 -19.95 9.95 -11.53
N ALA A 124 -18.99 9.84 -12.46
CA ALA A 124 -19.27 9.36 -13.81
C ALA A 124 -19.81 7.92 -13.78
N ASN A 125 -20.87 7.66 -14.54
CA ASN A 125 -21.51 6.34 -14.58
C ASN A 125 -20.57 5.29 -15.25
N PRO A 126 -20.13 4.25 -14.52
CA PRO A 126 -19.18 3.27 -15.02
C PRO A 126 -19.75 2.32 -16.07
N TYR A 127 -21.08 2.22 -16.19
CA TYR A 127 -21.79 1.28 -17.06
C TYR A 127 -22.15 1.86 -18.44
N ARG A 128 -21.72 3.09 -18.73
CA ARG A 128 -21.87 3.73 -20.06
C ARG A 128 -20.50 4.03 -20.67
N SER A 129 -20.14 5.31 -20.76
CA SER A 129 -18.86 5.75 -21.34
C SER A 129 -17.70 5.76 -20.33
N GLY A 130 -17.99 5.46 -19.06
CA GLY A 130 -17.04 5.48 -17.94
C GLY A 130 -16.49 6.87 -17.64
N SER A 131 -15.56 6.92 -16.70
CA SER A 131 -14.74 8.11 -16.41
C SER A 131 -13.56 8.19 -17.38
N LYS A 132 -13.09 9.41 -17.67
CA LYS A 132 -11.88 9.62 -18.51
C LYS A 132 -10.62 9.26 -17.73
N HIS A 133 -10.71 9.26 -16.40
CA HIS A 133 -9.70 8.64 -15.52
C HIS A 133 -9.53 7.15 -15.82
N ASN A 134 -10.59 6.42 -16.22
CA ASN A 134 -10.48 4.99 -16.55
C ASN A 134 -9.69 4.72 -17.84
N ARG A 135 -9.37 5.76 -18.60
CA ARG A 135 -8.56 5.69 -19.81
C ARG A 135 -7.12 6.15 -19.59
N GLY A 136 -6.77 6.57 -18.37
CA GLY A 136 -5.52 7.28 -18.09
C GLY A 136 -5.44 8.64 -18.79
N ALA A 137 -6.60 9.25 -19.05
CA ALA A 137 -6.79 10.38 -19.95
C ALA A 137 -7.47 11.58 -19.27
N ALA A 138 -7.49 11.60 -17.95
CA ALA A 138 -7.91 12.73 -17.14
C ALA A 138 -7.01 12.86 -15.93
N VAL A 139 -6.92 14.07 -15.40
CA VAL A 139 -6.18 14.40 -14.19
C VAL A 139 -6.99 15.37 -13.34
N ASP A 140 -6.89 15.18 -12.03
CA ASP A 140 -7.34 16.14 -11.04
C ASP A 140 -6.11 16.79 -10.41
N VAL A 141 -5.96 18.10 -10.60
CA VAL A 141 -4.71 18.82 -10.31
C VAL A 141 -4.91 20.16 -9.62
N THR A 142 -3.88 20.58 -8.89
CA THR A 142 -3.74 21.94 -8.34
C THR A 142 -2.35 22.49 -8.59
N LEU A 143 -2.08 23.71 -8.12
CA LEU A 143 -0.76 24.32 -8.14
C LEU A 143 -0.15 24.32 -6.74
N VAL A 144 1.17 24.16 -6.68
CA VAL A 144 1.98 24.36 -5.49
C VAL A 144 3.05 25.43 -5.72
N ASP A 145 3.46 26.10 -4.65
CA ASP A 145 4.64 26.96 -4.65
C ASP A 145 5.95 26.14 -4.67
N LYS A 146 7.08 26.84 -4.65
CA LYS A 146 8.43 26.24 -4.62
C LYS A 146 8.70 25.34 -3.41
N ASN A 147 7.92 25.45 -2.34
CA ASN A 147 8.03 24.64 -1.13
C ASN A 147 7.03 23.46 -1.13
N GLY A 148 6.27 23.27 -2.22
CA GLY A 148 5.23 22.25 -2.31
C GLY A 148 3.93 22.62 -1.59
N LYS A 149 3.78 23.86 -1.11
CA LYS A 149 2.55 24.32 -0.47
C LYS A 149 1.51 24.65 -1.54
N GLU A 150 0.30 24.12 -1.38
CA GLU A 150 -0.80 24.38 -2.32
C GLU A 150 -1.14 25.86 -2.39
N LEU A 151 -1.29 26.36 -3.62
CA LEU A 151 -1.77 27.71 -3.86
C LEU A 151 -3.28 27.79 -3.58
N ARG A 152 -3.76 28.98 -3.23
CA ARG A 152 -5.17 29.20 -2.94
C ARG A 152 -6.01 29.03 -4.21
N MET A 153 -6.86 28.02 -4.22
CA MET A 153 -7.78 27.68 -5.31
C MET A 153 -9.25 27.90 -4.88
N PRO A 154 -10.23 27.88 -5.81
CA PRO A 154 -11.62 28.23 -5.51
C PRO A 154 -12.23 27.46 -4.34
N THR A 155 -11.92 26.16 -4.25
CA THR A 155 -12.34 25.24 -3.19
C THR A 155 -11.23 24.23 -2.90
N GLY A 156 -11.42 23.36 -1.89
CA GLY A 156 -10.67 22.11 -1.79
C GLY A 156 -11.09 21.08 -2.84
N PHE A 157 -10.35 19.99 -2.93
CA PHE A 157 -10.64 18.82 -3.77
C PHE A 157 -11.98 18.16 -3.37
N ASP A 158 -12.64 17.47 -4.32
CA ASP A 158 -13.95 16.83 -4.15
C ASP A 158 -15.03 17.75 -3.55
N ASN A 159 -14.96 19.07 -3.82
CA ASN A 159 -15.99 20.01 -3.37
C ASN A 159 -17.17 20.02 -4.35
N PHE A 160 -18.26 19.39 -3.97
CA PHE A 160 -19.42 19.22 -4.82
C PHE A 160 -20.44 20.38 -4.78
N THR A 161 -19.96 21.61 -4.60
CA THR A 161 -20.81 22.82 -4.60
C THR A 161 -20.58 23.66 -5.85
N VAL A 162 -21.49 24.58 -6.16
CA VAL A 162 -21.34 25.54 -7.28
C VAL A 162 -20.05 26.39 -7.22
N LYS A 163 -19.41 26.47 -6.04
CA LYS A 163 -18.13 27.18 -5.86
C LYS A 163 -16.96 26.49 -6.57
N ALA A 164 -17.09 25.19 -6.87
CA ALA A 164 -16.07 24.41 -7.57
C ALA A 164 -16.04 24.67 -9.07
N ALA A 165 -17.08 25.28 -9.65
CA ALA A 165 -17.11 25.58 -11.07
C ALA A 165 -16.01 26.60 -11.44
N PRO A 166 -15.24 26.39 -12.53
CA PRO A 166 -14.24 27.37 -12.99
C PRO A 166 -14.84 28.76 -13.29
N GLY A 167 -16.13 28.83 -13.60
CA GLY A 167 -16.85 30.07 -13.89
C GLY A 167 -17.43 30.80 -12.68
N TYR A 168 -17.28 30.27 -11.45
CA TYR A 168 -17.87 30.85 -10.24
C TYR A 168 -17.37 32.28 -9.99
N LYS A 169 -18.29 33.23 -9.82
CA LYS A 169 -17.99 34.67 -9.72
C LYS A 169 -17.54 35.11 -8.33
N GLY A 170 -17.83 34.33 -7.28
CA GLY A 170 -17.50 34.67 -5.88
C GLY A 170 -16.05 34.37 -5.47
N MET A 171 -15.13 34.21 -6.41
CA MET A 171 -13.73 33.94 -6.12
C MET A 171 -12.97 35.22 -5.77
N SER A 172 -12.02 35.11 -4.86
CA SER A 172 -11.03 36.18 -4.65
C SER A 172 -10.15 36.38 -5.90
N ALA A 173 -9.54 37.56 -6.03
CA ALA A 173 -8.60 37.86 -7.12
C ALA A 173 -7.41 36.88 -7.17
N GLU A 174 -6.93 36.44 -6.01
CA GLU A 174 -5.86 35.44 -5.90
C GLU A 174 -6.29 34.08 -6.47
N GLN A 175 -7.47 33.57 -6.06
CA GLN A 175 -8.01 32.32 -6.57
C GLN A 175 -8.23 32.37 -8.09
N ARG A 176 -8.73 33.51 -8.61
CA ARG A 176 -8.91 33.71 -10.04
C ARG A 176 -7.57 33.65 -10.77
N LYS A 177 -6.56 34.39 -10.29
CA LYS A 177 -5.22 34.41 -10.87
C LYS A 177 -4.61 33.01 -10.91
N ASN A 178 -4.68 32.27 -9.80
CA ASN A 178 -4.10 30.92 -9.71
C ASN A 178 -4.83 29.94 -10.63
N LEU A 179 -6.17 29.99 -10.68
CA LEU A 179 -6.92 29.16 -11.61
C LEU A 179 -6.61 29.50 -13.07
N ASP A 180 -6.50 30.79 -13.41
CA ASP A 180 -6.17 31.21 -14.77
C ASP A 180 -4.78 30.71 -15.22
N ILE A 181 -3.79 30.69 -14.31
CA ILE A 181 -2.46 30.10 -14.60
C ILE A 181 -2.62 28.62 -14.96
N LEU A 182 -3.32 27.86 -14.11
CA LEU A 182 -3.53 26.43 -14.31
C LEU A 182 -4.32 26.15 -15.60
N SER A 183 -5.51 26.74 -15.74
CA SER A 183 -6.41 26.49 -16.86
C SER A 183 -5.81 26.91 -18.21
N LYS A 184 -5.02 28.00 -18.27
CA LYS A 184 -4.32 28.40 -19.50
C LYS A 184 -3.23 27.41 -19.88
N ALA A 185 -2.41 26.97 -18.91
CA ALA A 185 -1.33 26.02 -19.15
C ALA A 185 -1.87 24.63 -19.58
N MET A 186 -2.92 24.15 -18.92
CA MET A 186 -3.58 22.89 -19.25
C MET A 186 -4.19 22.95 -20.65
N THR A 187 -4.98 23.99 -20.96
CA THR A 187 -5.60 24.17 -22.29
C THR A 187 -4.55 24.29 -23.40
N ALA A 188 -3.51 25.10 -23.21
CA ALA A 188 -2.40 25.24 -24.18
C ALA A 188 -1.59 23.94 -24.40
N SER A 189 -1.76 22.97 -23.51
CA SER A 189 -1.09 21.66 -23.57
C SER A 189 -1.99 20.54 -24.11
N GLY A 190 -3.23 20.85 -24.50
CA GLY A 190 -4.15 19.87 -25.09
C GLY A 190 -5.04 19.17 -24.06
N PHE A 191 -5.42 19.89 -23.00
CA PHE A 191 -6.47 19.47 -22.08
C PHE A 191 -7.72 20.35 -22.22
N LYS A 192 -8.87 19.82 -21.79
CA LYS A 192 -10.14 20.52 -21.67
C LYS A 192 -10.60 20.53 -20.21
N PRO A 193 -10.91 21.69 -19.61
CA PRO A 193 -11.45 21.75 -18.25
C PRO A 193 -12.90 21.26 -18.19
N LEU A 194 -13.31 20.74 -17.02
CA LEU A 194 -14.71 20.47 -16.73
C LEU A 194 -15.42 21.73 -16.23
N SER A 195 -16.68 21.95 -16.62
CA SER A 195 -17.42 23.16 -16.26
C SER A 195 -17.89 23.19 -14.79
N THR A 196 -17.86 22.05 -14.10
CA THR A 196 -18.32 21.89 -12.72
C THR A 196 -17.17 21.78 -11.72
N GLU A 197 -15.96 21.44 -12.18
CA GLU A 197 -14.81 21.12 -11.33
C GLU A 197 -13.56 21.84 -11.85
N TRP A 198 -13.05 22.81 -11.08
CA TRP A 198 -11.90 23.63 -11.50
C TRP A 198 -10.59 22.85 -11.57
N TRP A 199 -10.48 21.73 -10.84
CA TRP A 199 -9.28 20.89 -10.78
C TRP A 199 -9.22 19.82 -11.88
N HIS A 200 -10.36 19.52 -12.54
CA HIS A 200 -10.48 18.40 -13.46
C HIS A 200 -10.18 18.79 -14.90
N PHE A 201 -9.31 18.01 -15.55
CA PHE A 201 -8.90 18.22 -16.92
C PHE A 201 -8.87 16.91 -17.71
N GLU A 202 -9.53 16.89 -18.86
CA GLU A 202 -9.58 15.75 -19.78
C GLU A 202 -8.59 15.97 -20.95
N ASP A 203 -7.81 14.95 -21.31
CA ASP A 203 -6.98 14.96 -22.51
C ASP A 203 -7.88 15.08 -23.75
N THR A 204 -7.65 16.05 -24.64
CA THR A 204 -8.46 16.23 -25.87
C THR A 204 -8.50 15.00 -26.77
N ASP A 205 -7.52 14.11 -26.66
CA ASP A 205 -7.39 12.88 -27.46
C ASP A 205 -7.96 11.65 -26.71
N PHE A 206 -8.71 11.84 -25.61
CA PHE A 206 -9.20 10.73 -24.77
C PHE A 206 -9.96 9.64 -25.53
N ASN A 207 -10.60 9.99 -26.66
CA ASN A 207 -11.32 9.05 -27.52
C ASN A 207 -10.40 8.02 -28.20
N SER A 208 -9.11 8.33 -28.35
CA SER A 208 -8.12 7.42 -28.91
C SER A 208 -7.65 6.34 -27.92
N TYR A 209 -7.96 6.50 -26.63
CA TYR A 209 -7.57 5.56 -25.57
C TYR A 209 -8.78 4.74 -25.11
N LYS A 210 -8.58 3.46 -24.80
CA LYS A 210 -9.65 2.56 -24.32
C LYS A 210 -9.83 2.70 -22.80
N ILE A 211 -11.01 2.31 -22.30
CA ILE A 211 -11.21 2.09 -20.86
C ILE A 211 -10.36 0.89 -20.42
N GLN A 212 -9.74 1.01 -19.25
CA GLN A 212 -8.80 0.03 -18.71
C GLN A 212 -9.15 -0.30 -17.25
N ASP A 213 -8.89 -1.54 -16.84
CA ASP A 213 -9.05 -2.01 -15.45
C ASP A 213 -7.78 -2.72 -14.96
N VAL A 214 -6.65 -2.05 -15.14
CA VAL A 214 -5.32 -2.54 -14.77
C VAL A 214 -5.08 -2.19 -13.28
N PRO A 215 -4.73 -3.17 -12.42
CA PRO A 215 -4.44 -2.89 -11.01
C PRO A 215 -3.24 -1.93 -10.86
N LEU A 216 -3.39 -0.88 -10.05
CA LEU A 216 -2.32 0.09 -9.77
C LEU A 216 -1.07 -0.55 -9.14
N SER A 217 -1.24 -1.65 -8.39
CA SER A 217 -0.12 -2.41 -7.80
C SER A 217 0.88 -2.94 -8.84
N ARG A 218 0.51 -3.04 -10.12
CA ARG A 218 1.44 -3.41 -11.21
C ARG A 218 2.51 -2.36 -11.48
N PHE A 219 2.27 -1.12 -11.07
CA PHE A 219 3.16 0.01 -11.29
C PHE A 219 3.88 0.45 -10.00
N ASP A 220 3.52 -0.13 -8.85
CA ASP A 220 4.17 0.18 -7.58
C ASP A 220 5.58 -0.40 -7.56
N LYS A 221 6.59 0.48 -7.61
CA LYS A 221 8.01 0.12 -7.55
C LYS A 221 8.59 0.22 -6.14
N THR A 222 7.76 0.48 -5.14
CA THR A 222 8.21 0.68 -3.76
C THR A 222 8.76 -0.62 -3.19
N ASN A 223 9.96 -0.55 -2.63
CA ASN A 223 10.51 -1.65 -1.86
C ASN A 223 10.04 -1.55 -0.40
N TYR A 224 9.03 -2.34 -0.04
CA TYR A 224 8.54 -2.44 1.33
C TYR A 224 9.36 -3.41 2.20
N ILE A 225 10.37 -4.09 1.63
CA ILE A 225 11.21 -5.06 2.34
C ILE A 225 12.34 -4.33 3.05
N LEU A 226 12.43 -4.53 4.36
CA LEU A 226 13.51 -4.00 5.19
C LEU A 226 14.76 -4.85 5.02
N SER A 227 15.91 -4.19 4.86
CA SER A 227 17.19 -4.88 4.80
C SER A 227 17.58 -5.45 6.17
N HIS A 228 18.44 -6.47 6.19
CA HIS A 228 19.03 -6.97 7.43
C HIS A 228 19.64 -5.83 8.27
N LYS A 229 20.41 -4.92 7.64
CA LYS A 229 21.01 -3.76 8.32
C LYS A 229 19.96 -2.85 8.97
N THR A 230 18.84 -2.63 8.29
CA THR A 230 17.73 -1.84 8.81
C THR A 230 17.15 -2.50 10.05
N ILE A 231 16.84 -3.80 9.97
CA ILE A 231 16.23 -4.54 11.09
C ILE A 231 17.17 -4.60 12.28
N SER A 232 18.46 -4.94 12.06
CA SER A 232 19.47 -4.96 13.13
C SER A 232 19.70 -3.61 13.81
N GLY A 233 19.33 -2.50 13.14
CA GLY A 233 19.45 -1.15 13.67
C GLY A 233 18.24 -0.65 14.49
N LEU A 234 17.11 -1.36 14.47
CA LEU A 234 15.90 -0.99 15.21
C LEU A 234 16.20 -0.96 16.72
N LYS A 235 15.61 -0.01 17.45
CA LYS A 235 16.01 0.21 18.86
C LYS A 235 15.61 -0.97 19.74
N PHE A 236 14.39 -1.47 19.56
CA PHE A 236 13.88 -2.60 20.35
C PHE A 236 14.68 -3.90 20.18
N GLN A 237 15.53 -4.01 19.15
CA GLN A 237 16.41 -5.16 18.93
C GLN A 237 17.62 -5.18 19.87
N LYS A 238 18.01 -4.03 20.42
CA LYS A 238 19.15 -3.93 21.33
C LYS A 238 18.82 -4.44 22.73
N ASP A 239 17.54 -4.41 23.09
CA ASP A 239 17.06 -4.59 24.45
C ASP A 239 16.28 -5.90 24.65
N SER A 240 16.16 -6.75 23.63
CA SER A 240 15.31 -7.95 23.68
C SER A 240 15.82 -9.08 22.78
N PRO A 241 15.67 -10.37 23.17
CA PRO A 241 16.10 -11.54 22.39
C PRO A 241 15.16 -11.84 21.21
N VAL A 242 14.70 -10.81 20.50
CA VAL A 242 13.77 -10.93 19.37
C VAL A 242 14.45 -11.68 18.23
N SER A 243 13.85 -12.79 17.81
CA SER A 243 14.30 -13.55 16.64
C SER A 243 13.19 -13.81 15.63
N GLN A 244 11.97 -13.33 15.89
CA GLN A 244 10.88 -13.28 14.91
C GLN A 244 10.23 -11.89 14.89
N LEU A 245 10.01 -11.37 13.69
CA LEU A 245 9.43 -10.05 13.47
C LEU A 245 8.38 -10.09 12.37
N VAL A 246 7.17 -9.61 12.67
CA VAL A 246 6.15 -9.26 11.69
C VAL A 246 6.26 -7.75 11.45
N VAL A 247 6.27 -7.31 10.19
CA VAL A 247 6.30 -5.89 9.83
C VAL A 247 5.06 -5.61 9.00
N ALA A 248 4.25 -4.62 9.39
CA ALA A 248 3.16 -4.10 8.58
C ALA A 248 3.39 -2.62 8.29
N THR A 249 3.61 -2.28 7.02
CA THR A 249 4.09 -0.94 6.62
C THR A 249 3.40 -0.41 5.38
N SER A 250 3.38 0.90 5.22
CA SER A 250 2.84 1.60 4.05
C SER A 250 3.74 2.76 3.63
N LEU A 251 3.52 3.32 2.44
CA LEU A 251 4.17 4.57 2.04
C LEU A 251 3.66 5.78 2.84
N THR A 252 2.37 5.78 3.21
CA THR A 252 1.71 6.92 3.86
C THR A 252 1.00 6.49 5.15
N GLY A 253 0.92 7.40 6.12
CA GLY A 253 0.24 7.15 7.39
C GLY A 253 -1.28 7.17 7.32
N ASN A 254 -1.88 7.71 6.26
CA ASN A 254 -3.34 7.93 6.17
C ASN A 254 -4.03 6.92 5.23
N SER A 255 -3.42 5.77 4.99
CA SER A 255 -3.96 4.69 4.17
C SER A 255 -4.36 3.50 5.05
N SER A 256 -5.46 2.83 4.72
CA SER A 256 -5.83 1.56 5.36
C SER A 256 -5.14 0.35 4.73
N ASN A 257 -4.38 0.54 3.65
CA ASN A 257 -3.63 -0.53 2.98
C ASN A 257 -2.17 -0.54 3.46
N VAL A 258 -1.66 -1.73 3.75
CA VAL A 258 -0.27 -1.97 4.14
C VAL A 258 0.29 -3.18 3.39
N VAL A 259 1.60 -3.28 3.35
CA VAL A 259 2.34 -4.48 2.98
C VAL A 259 2.88 -5.13 4.24
N ILE A 260 2.62 -6.42 4.38
CA ILE A 260 3.08 -7.24 5.49
C ILE A 260 4.26 -8.10 5.01
N SER A 261 5.28 -8.20 5.86
CA SER A 261 6.43 -9.08 5.66
C SER A 261 6.88 -9.66 6.99
N THR A 262 7.43 -10.86 6.98
CA THR A 262 7.92 -11.51 8.20
C THR A 262 9.41 -11.81 8.10
N TYR A 263 10.10 -11.76 9.23
CA TYR A 263 11.55 -11.93 9.31
C TYR A 263 11.89 -12.84 10.47
N GLU A 264 12.88 -13.70 10.26
CA GLU A 264 13.43 -14.58 11.28
C GLU A 264 14.95 -14.42 11.35
N LYS A 265 15.48 -14.33 12.56
CA LYS A 265 16.92 -14.26 12.80
C LYS A 265 17.51 -15.68 12.73
N LYS A 266 18.45 -15.90 11.81
CA LYS A 266 19.20 -17.15 11.62
C LYS A 266 20.69 -16.84 11.65
N GLN A 267 21.44 -17.40 12.60
CA GLN A 267 22.90 -17.16 12.72
C GLN A 267 23.24 -15.65 12.62
N ASP A 268 22.54 -14.85 13.43
CA ASP A 268 22.60 -13.39 13.46
C ASP A 268 22.13 -12.61 12.23
N LEU A 269 21.76 -13.28 11.15
CA LEU A 269 21.20 -12.65 9.96
C LEU A 269 19.67 -12.67 9.97
N TRP A 270 19.07 -11.51 9.68
CA TRP A 270 17.62 -11.39 9.51
C TRP A 270 17.23 -11.84 8.11
N VAL A 271 16.48 -12.94 8.03
CA VAL A 271 16.01 -13.53 6.78
C VAL A 271 14.52 -13.28 6.64
N ASN A 272 14.13 -12.74 5.50
CA ASN A 272 12.72 -12.49 5.19
C ASN A 272 12.02 -13.80 4.76
N VAL A 273 11.01 -14.21 5.52
CA VAL A 273 10.32 -15.51 5.40
C VAL A 273 9.10 -15.39 4.49
N HIS A 274 8.19 -14.46 4.80
CA HIS A 274 7.05 -14.12 3.95
C HIS A 274 7.18 -12.67 3.46
N LYS A 275 6.86 -12.43 2.19
CA LYS A 275 7.11 -11.15 1.51
C LYS A 275 5.84 -10.67 0.83
N ASN A 276 5.68 -9.35 0.75
CA ASN A 276 4.66 -8.69 -0.08
C ASN A 276 3.22 -9.19 0.17
N ILE A 277 2.90 -9.52 1.43
CA ILE A 277 1.53 -9.90 1.80
C ILE A 277 0.68 -8.63 1.81
N ALA A 278 -0.43 -8.62 1.08
CA ALA A 278 -1.40 -7.54 1.18
C ALA A 278 -2.05 -7.55 2.57
N GLY A 279 -2.02 -6.40 3.25
CA GLY A 279 -2.59 -6.23 4.57
C GLY A 279 -3.46 -4.99 4.67
N TYR A 280 -4.27 -4.97 5.72
CA TYR A 280 -5.25 -3.92 5.98
C TYR A 280 -5.19 -3.49 7.44
N ILE A 281 -5.27 -2.19 7.69
CA ILE A 281 -5.20 -1.58 9.01
C ILE A 281 -6.44 -0.70 9.26
N GLY A 282 -6.42 0.07 10.35
CA GLY A 282 -7.47 1.03 10.71
C GLY A 282 -7.93 1.85 9.51
N GLN A 283 -9.24 2.09 9.40
CA GLN A 283 -9.84 2.87 8.30
C GLN A 283 -9.09 4.19 8.01
N LYS A 284 -8.60 4.85 9.07
CA LYS A 284 -7.91 6.14 9.00
C LYS A 284 -6.37 6.02 9.04
N GLY A 285 -5.86 4.81 8.78
CA GLY A 285 -4.44 4.49 8.76
C GLY A 285 -3.80 4.38 10.14
N PHE A 286 -2.59 4.91 10.28
CA PHE A 286 -1.76 4.82 11.46
C PHE A 286 -1.94 6.00 12.44
N ALA A 287 -1.68 5.77 13.72
CA ALA A 287 -1.63 6.79 14.77
C ALA A 287 -0.38 6.62 15.66
N ALA A 288 0.43 7.67 15.75
CA ALA A 288 1.47 7.76 16.78
C ALA A 288 0.87 7.97 18.19
N ASN A 289 -0.20 8.76 18.26
CA ASN A 289 -0.96 9.04 19.48
C ASN A 289 -2.38 8.47 19.35
N LYS A 290 -2.51 7.17 19.58
CA LYS A 290 -3.79 6.48 19.43
C LYS A 290 -4.77 6.81 20.56
N THR A 291 -6.05 6.87 20.21
CA THR A 291 -7.19 7.05 21.12
C THR A 291 -8.26 5.98 20.85
N GLU A 292 -9.02 5.60 21.88
CA GLU A 292 -10.14 4.65 21.73
C GLU A 292 -11.14 5.13 20.65
N GLY A 293 -11.55 4.24 19.76
CA GLY A 293 -12.50 4.55 18.69
C GLY A 293 -11.99 5.44 17.54
N ASP A 294 -10.70 5.81 17.50
CA ASP A 294 -10.15 6.70 16.46
C ASP A 294 -10.08 6.11 15.03
N ARG A 295 -10.35 4.80 14.91
CA ARG A 295 -10.24 4.01 13.66
C ARG A 295 -8.83 3.98 13.07
N LYS A 296 -7.80 4.08 13.91
CA LYS A 296 -6.39 4.05 13.51
C LYS A 296 -5.66 2.88 14.14
N THR A 297 -4.62 2.38 13.48
CA THR A 297 -3.72 1.35 14.00
C THR A 297 -2.53 2.04 14.69
N PRO A 298 -2.09 1.59 15.88
CA PRO A 298 -1.00 2.24 16.58
C PRO A 298 0.32 2.06 15.83
N VAL A 299 1.15 3.11 15.78
CA VAL A 299 2.54 3.03 15.32
C VAL A 299 3.40 2.53 16.47
N GLY A 300 4.34 1.60 16.21
CA GLY A 300 5.32 1.15 17.19
C GLY A 300 5.67 -0.33 17.05
N ALA A 301 6.51 -0.81 17.97
CA ALA A 301 6.91 -2.21 18.09
C ALA A 301 6.23 -2.83 19.32
N TYR A 302 5.55 -3.96 19.13
CA TYR A 302 4.72 -4.60 20.14
C TYR A 302 5.02 -6.09 20.23
N ALA A 303 4.97 -6.66 21.44
CA ALA A 303 5.05 -8.10 21.61
C ALA A 303 3.83 -8.79 20.98
N ILE A 304 4.03 -9.96 20.39
CA ILE A 304 2.93 -10.82 19.93
C ILE A 304 2.50 -11.72 21.09
N GLY A 305 1.21 -11.64 21.46
CA GLY A 305 0.63 -12.37 22.58
C GLY A 305 -0.05 -13.69 22.17
N THR A 306 -1.02 -14.09 22.98
CA THR A 306 -1.81 -15.33 22.80
C THR A 306 -2.50 -15.36 21.44
N CYS A 307 -2.46 -16.53 20.81
CA CYS A 307 -3.28 -16.88 19.64
C CYS A 307 -4.63 -17.41 20.11
N PHE A 308 -5.70 -16.93 19.49
CA PHE A 308 -7.07 -17.34 19.75
C PHE A 308 -7.65 -18.03 18.52
N GLY A 309 -8.50 -19.03 18.71
CA GLY A 309 -9.24 -19.66 17.61
C GLY A 309 -10.38 -20.57 18.07
N LYS A 310 -11.26 -20.93 17.14
CA LYS A 310 -12.43 -21.81 17.41
C LYS A 310 -12.07 -23.29 17.56
N SER A 311 -10.97 -23.71 16.95
CA SER A 311 -10.51 -25.11 16.96
C SER A 311 -9.12 -25.21 17.56
N ALA A 312 -8.89 -26.23 18.39
CA ALA A 312 -7.59 -26.49 19.00
C ALA A 312 -6.56 -27.06 18.00
N ASN A 313 -6.98 -27.45 16.79
CA ASN A 313 -6.14 -28.11 15.79
C ASN A 313 -5.38 -27.12 14.89
N VAL A 314 -4.93 -25.99 15.44
CA VAL A 314 -4.09 -25.05 14.70
C VAL A 314 -2.63 -25.32 15.05
N ALA A 315 -1.82 -25.60 14.02
CA ALA A 315 -0.37 -25.58 14.17
C ALA A 315 0.09 -24.14 14.46
N THR A 316 0.57 -23.86 15.66
CA THR A 316 1.26 -22.62 16.04
C THR A 316 2.25 -22.90 17.18
N GLY A 317 3.35 -22.16 17.22
CA GLY A 317 4.27 -22.15 18.36
C GLY A 317 3.94 -21.08 19.40
N LEU A 318 2.83 -20.33 19.26
CA LEU A 318 2.34 -19.40 20.28
C LEU A 318 1.54 -20.13 21.37
N SER A 319 1.37 -19.49 22.52
CA SER A 319 0.32 -19.88 23.46
C SER A 319 -1.03 -19.79 22.75
N PHE A 320 -1.82 -20.87 22.81
CA PHE A 320 -3.10 -20.97 22.13
C PHE A 320 -4.27 -21.04 23.12
N TYR A 321 -5.32 -20.26 22.88
CA TYR A 321 -6.56 -20.30 23.63
C TYR A 321 -7.74 -20.61 22.70
N LYS A 322 -8.44 -21.71 22.99
CA LYS A 322 -9.67 -22.07 22.28
C LYS A 322 -10.83 -21.29 22.88
N TYR A 323 -11.41 -20.38 22.10
CA TYR A 323 -12.51 -19.54 22.56
C TYR A 323 -13.89 -20.11 22.18
N ASP A 324 -14.93 -19.68 22.89
CA ASP A 324 -16.34 -19.95 22.63
C ASP A 324 -17.19 -18.66 22.65
N SER A 325 -18.52 -18.81 22.65
CA SER A 325 -19.45 -17.67 22.57
C SER A 325 -19.41 -16.72 23.76
N LYS A 326 -18.79 -17.11 24.88
CA LYS A 326 -18.69 -16.27 26.07
C LYS A 326 -17.40 -15.46 26.12
N ASP A 327 -16.43 -15.74 25.25
CA ASP A 327 -15.15 -15.03 25.29
C ASP A 327 -15.25 -13.64 24.65
N VAL A 328 -14.77 -12.64 25.38
CA VAL A 328 -14.82 -11.22 25.02
C VAL A 328 -13.51 -10.51 25.33
N TRP A 329 -13.21 -9.42 24.63
CA TRP A 329 -12.15 -8.47 24.99
C TRP A 329 -12.76 -7.16 25.45
N VAL A 330 -12.51 -6.76 26.70
CA VAL A 330 -13.14 -5.57 27.27
C VAL A 330 -12.54 -4.31 26.65
N ASP A 331 -13.39 -3.53 25.98
CA ASP A 331 -13.04 -2.26 25.32
C ASP A 331 -13.53 -1.02 26.09
N ASP A 332 -14.20 -1.22 27.23
CA ASP A 332 -14.69 -0.17 28.13
C ASP A 332 -13.54 0.48 28.94
N PRO A 333 -13.15 1.75 28.68
CA PRO A 333 -12.07 2.41 29.39
C PRO A 333 -12.37 2.73 30.87
N ALA A 334 -13.63 2.65 31.29
CA ALA A 334 -14.02 2.85 32.68
C ALA A 334 -13.90 1.55 33.50
N SER A 335 -13.82 0.39 32.85
CA SER A 335 -13.73 -0.91 33.52
C SER A 335 -12.34 -1.16 34.12
N PRO A 336 -12.23 -1.78 35.31
CA PRO A 336 -10.95 -2.30 35.80
C PRO A 336 -10.37 -3.43 34.94
N TYR A 337 -11.19 -4.02 34.05
CA TYR A 337 -10.79 -5.07 33.11
C TYR A 337 -10.46 -4.52 31.71
N TYR A 338 -10.36 -3.20 31.54
CA TYR A 338 -10.06 -2.56 30.26
C TYR A 338 -8.85 -3.18 29.56
N ASN A 339 -9.00 -3.44 28.27
CA ASN A 339 -8.00 -4.05 27.40
C ASN A 339 -7.51 -5.43 27.88
N THR A 340 -8.44 -6.27 28.35
CA THR A 340 -8.15 -7.67 28.72
C THR A 340 -9.20 -8.63 28.15
N HIS A 341 -8.77 -9.87 27.92
CA HIS A 341 -9.68 -10.98 27.62
C HIS A 341 -10.43 -11.41 28.89
N GLN A 342 -11.76 -11.53 28.78
CA GLN A 342 -12.69 -11.89 29.84
C GLN A 342 -13.75 -12.87 29.32
N ARG A 343 -14.59 -13.38 30.22
CA ARG A 343 -15.74 -14.22 29.88
C ARG A 343 -17.05 -13.62 30.37
N GLU A 344 -18.09 -13.70 29.54
CA GLU A 344 -19.48 -13.39 29.86
C GLU A 344 -20.08 -14.39 30.87
N PRO A 345 -21.13 -14.00 31.64
CA PRO A 345 -21.75 -12.68 31.62
C PRO A 345 -20.90 -11.58 32.27
N SER A 346 -21.05 -10.34 31.80
CA SER A 346 -20.38 -9.16 32.37
C SER A 346 -20.66 -9.00 33.87
N ASN A 347 -21.91 -9.20 34.29
CA ASN A 347 -22.37 -8.95 35.67
C ASN A 347 -21.98 -7.54 36.19
N GLY A 348 -22.02 -6.53 35.31
CA GLY A 348 -21.69 -5.14 35.63
C GLY A 348 -20.20 -4.80 35.68
N ARG A 349 -19.31 -5.74 35.32
CA ARG A 349 -17.85 -5.53 35.31
C ARG A 349 -17.38 -4.60 34.19
N TRP A 350 -18.13 -4.53 33.10
CA TRP A 350 -17.90 -3.63 31.96
C TRP A 350 -19.22 -3.29 31.27
N LYS A 351 -19.24 -2.16 30.55
CA LYS A 351 -20.37 -1.74 29.72
C LYS A 351 -20.25 -2.17 28.26
N SER A 352 -19.03 -2.38 27.78
CA SER A 352 -18.76 -2.80 26.41
C SER A 352 -17.58 -3.77 26.36
N ALA A 353 -17.65 -4.71 25.41
CA ALA A 353 -16.58 -5.64 25.09
C ALA A 353 -16.77 -6.18 23.68
N GLU A 354 -15.68 -6.48 23.00
CA GLU A 354 -15.67 -7.15 21.70
C GLU A 354 -15.85 -8.66 21.88
N ASN A 355 -16.97 -9.21 21.42
CA ASN A 355 -17.23 -10.65 21.49
C ASN A 355 -16.65 -11.41 20.28
N PHE A 356 -15.80 -12.39 20.54
CA PHE A 356 -15.08 -13.13 19.50
C PHE A 356 -15.98 -13.96 18.58
N SER A 357 -17.16 -14.34 19.05
CA SER A 357 -18.14 -15.12 18.30
C SER A 357 -19.17 -14.26 17.56
N SER A 358 -19.18 -12.94 17.77
CA SER A 358 -20.10 -12.03 17.07
C SER A 358 -19.75 -11.87 15.57
N MET A 359 -18.49 -12.11 15.21
CA MET A 359 -17.98 -12.02 13.84
C MET A 359 -18.32 -13.29 13.03
N LYS A 360 -19.35 -13.21 12.16
CA LYS A 360 -19.87 -14.36 11.39
C LYS A 360 -19.13 -14.70 10.09
N ASN A 361 -18.22 -13.83 9.65
CA ASN A 361 -17.50 -13.91 8.36
C ASN A 361 -16.12 -14.57 8.46
N GLY A 362 -15.83 -15.26 9.56
CA GLY A 362 -14.57 -15.95 9.78
C GLY A 362 -13.38 -15.05 10.14
N VAL A 363 -13.61 -13.75 10.38
CA VAL A 363 -12.58 -12.77 10.82
C VAL A 363 -11.81 -13.27 12.04
N TYR A 364 -12.50 -13.90 13.01
CA TYR A 364 -11.91 -14.46 14.22
C TYR A 364 -11.81 -15.99 14.23
N ASP A 365 -11.86 -16.66 13.09
CA ASP A 365 -11.58 -18.11 13.07
C ASP A 365 -10.19 -18.43 13.64
N ILE A 366 -9.23 -17.54 13.40
CA ILE A 366 -7.93 -17.50 14.04
C ILE A 366 -7.37 -16.08 14.04
N PHE A 367 -6.79 -15.66 15.17
CA PHE A 367 -6.16 -14.36 15.33
C PHE A 367 -5.18 -14.37 16.51
N PHE A 368 -4.32 -13.36 16.64
CA PHE A 368 -3.49 -13.18 17.84
C PHE A 368 -3.55 -11.76 18.37
N ASN A 369 -3.31 -11.64 19.69
CA ASN A 369 -3.20 -10.35 20.36
C ASN A 369 -1.91 -9.61 19.97
N ILE A 370 -2.04 -8.35 19.59
CA ILE A 370 -0.92 -7.42 19.51
C ILE A 370 -0.83 -6.74 20.86
N GLY A 371 0.32 -6.84 21.54
CA GLY A 371 0.58 -6.29 22.88
C GLY A 371 0.63 -4.76 22.96
N TYR A 372 -0.33 -4.09 22.32
CA TYR A 372 -0.54 -2.66 22.39
C TYR A 372 -1.33 -2.32 23.67
N ASN A 373 -0.93 -1.23 24.34
CA ASN A 373 -1.57 -0.72 25.56
C ASN A 373 -1.69 -1.78 26.68
N SER A 374 -0.65 -2.60 26.87
CA SER A 374 -0.62 -3.64 27.91
C SER A 374 -0.66 -3.10 29.33
N ASP A 375 -0.25 -1.84 29.53
CA ASP A 375 -0.40 -1.11 30.79
C ASP A 375 -1.85 -0.68 31.07
N ARG A 376 -2.77 -0.88 30.10
CA ARG A 376 -4.21 -0.58 30.18
C ARG A 376 -4.46 0.90 30.49
N VAL A 377 -3.67 1.78 29.87
CA VAL A 377 -3.84 3.22 29.98
C VAL A 377 -5.18 3.59 29.35
N LYS A 378 -6.06 4.18 30.16
CA LYS A 378 -7.43 4.52 29.74
C LYS A 378 -7.43 5.34 28.46
N ASN A 379 -8.40 5.05 27.58
CA ASN A 379 -8.63 5.73 26.32
C ASN A 379 -7.50 5.66 25.30
N LYS A 380 -6.43 4.88 25.53
CA LYS A 380 -5.35 4.71 24.54
C LYS A 380 -5.68 3.69 23.45
N GLY A 381 -6.85 3.05 23.48
CA GLY A 381 -7.24 2.02 22.52
C GLY A 381 -7.07 0.63 23.11
N SER A 382 -7.94 -0.29 22.68
CA SER A 382 -7.98 -1.68 23.14
C SER A 382 -8.23 -2.64 21.98
N ALA A 383 -8.24 -3.94 22.26
CA ALA A 383 -8.64 -4.99 21.32
C ALA A 383 -7.89 -4.92 19.97
N ILE A 384 -6.57 -4.71 20.01
CA ILE A 384 -5.75 -4.63 18.80
C ILE A 384 -5.24 -6.03 18.47
N PHE A 385 -5.79 -6.61 17.40
CA PHE A 385 -5.48 -7.97 16.97
C PHE A 385 -4.79 -8.00 15.61
N PHE A 386 -4.19 -9.14 15.29
CA PHE A 386 -3.89 -9.54 13.92
C PHE A 386 -4.84 -10.66 13.51
N HIS A 387 -5.71 -10.43 12.53
CA HIS A 387 -6.83 -11.32 12.23
C HIS A 387 -7.08 -11.52 10.71
N ILE A 388 -8.04 -12.37 10.38
CA ILE A 388 -8.44 -12.60 8.98
C ILE A 388 -9.26 -11.42 8.50
N VAL A 389 -8.94 -10.89 7.32
CA VAL A 389 -9.76 -9.85 6.68
C VAL A 389 -11.09 -10.43 6.23
N ASN A 390 -12.17 -9.65 6.33
CA ASN A 390 -13.47 -10.05 5.82
C ASN A 390 -13.39 -10.27 4.28
N PRO A 391 -13.55 -11.51 3.77
CA PRO A 391 -13.43 -11.76 2.34
C PRO A 391 -14.59 -11.17 1.52
N ALA A 392 -15.73 -10.89 2.16
CA ALA A 392 -16.90 -10.30 1.52
C ALA A 392 -16.84 -8.76 1.47
N ALA A 393 -15.84 -8.12 2.11
CA ALA A 393 -15.71 -6.67 2.08
C ALA A 393 -15.06 -6.22 0.76
N GLU A 394 -15.77 -5.38 0.02
CA GLU A 394 -15.27 -4.78 -1.22
C GLU A 394 -14.13 -3.78 -0.94
N ILE A 395 -14.32 -2.91 0.07
CA ILE A 395 -13.26 -2.07 0.62
C ILE A 395 -12.84 -2.63 1.98
N LYS A 396 -11.60 -3.08 2.06
CA LYS A 396 -11.04 -3.74 3.24
C LYS A 396 -10.34 -2.74 4.16
N TYR A 397 -10.69 -2.76 5.45
CA TYR A 397 -10.06 -2.01 6.53
C TYR A 397 -10.49 -2.61 7.88
N THR A 398 -9.88 -2.17 8.99
CA THR A 398 -10.23 -2.55 10.36
C THR A 398 -10.64 -1.32 11.19
N ALA A 399 -11.05 -1.51 12.44
CA ALA A 399 -11.23 -0.42 13.41
C ALA A 399 -9.91 0.00 14.11
N GLY A 400 -8.80 -0.71 13.87
CA GLY A 400 -7.51 -0.48 14.54
C GLY A 400 -6.59 -1.69 14.55
N CYS A 401 -7.14 -2.89 14.34
CA CYS A 401 -6.40 -4.14 14.13
C CYS A 401 -5.56 -4.15 12.85
N VAL A 402 -4.76 -5.18 12.69
CA VAL A 402 -4.11 -5.57 11.43
C VAL A 402 -4.83 -6.79 10.87
N ALA A 403 -5.06 -6.82 9.56
CA ALA A 403 -5.73 -7.94 8.90
C ALA A 403 -5.03 -8.33 7.61
N ALA A 404 -5.13 -9.61 7.26
CA ALA A 404 -4.64 -10.16 5.99
C ALA A 404 -5.58 -11.28 5.50
N ASP A 405 -5.42 -11.73 4.26
CA ASP A 405 -6.20 -12.87 3.75
C ASP A 405 -5.94 -14.13 4.58
N ARG A 406 -6.97 -14.99 4.70
CA ARG A 406 -6.94 -16.20 5.56
C ARG A 406 -5.69 -17.04 5.39
N LYS A 407 -5.27 -17.28 4.15
CA LYS A 407 -4.09 -18.10 3.82
C LYS A 407 -2.81 -17.52 4.45
N ASP A 408 -2.69 -16.20 4.46
CA ASP A 408 -1.50 -15.48 4.91
C ASP A 408 -1.48 -15.40 6.45
N VAL A 409 -2.65 -15.17 7.06
CA VAL A 409 -2.80 -15.26 8.53
C VAL A 409 -2.41 -16.65 9.03
N LEU A 410 -2.91 -17.71 8.39
CA LEU A 410 -2.58 -19.09 8.75
C LEU A 410 -1.08 -19.39 8.57
N ALA A 411 -0.46 -18.90 7.50
CA ALA A 411 0.98 -19.06 7.28
C ALA A 411 1.80 -18.37 8.37
N ILE A 412 1.45 -17.13 8.73
CA ILE A 412 2.11 -16.36 9.80
C ILE A 412 1.93 -17.06 11.15
N VAL A 413 0.70 -17.44 11.51
CA VAL A 413 0.42 -18.11 12.80
C VAL A 413 1.15 -19.44 12.93
N LYS A 414 1.25 -20.21 11.84
CA LYS A 414 2.01 -21.46 11.81
C LYS A 414 3.51 -21.25 11.98
N TRP A 415 4.04 -20.14 11.48
CA TRP A 415 5.46 -19.80 11.57
C TRP A 415 5.86 -19.23 12.94
N LEU A 416 4.96 -18.50 13.61
CA LEU A 416 5.22 -17.87 14.89
C LEU A 416 5.54 -18.89 16.01
N ASN A 417 6.54 -18.56 16.82
CA ASN A 417 7.03 -19.35 17.95
C ASN A 417 7.32 -18.42 19.15
N ARG A 418 6.67 -18.67 20.29
CA ARG A 418 6.84 -17.88 21.52
C ARG A 418 8.28 -17.83 22.02
N ASP A 419 9.05 -18.92 21.86
CA ASP A 419 10.43 -19.03 22.35
C ASP A 419 11.39 -18.16 21.53
N LYS A 420 10.94 -17.66 20.38
CA LYS A 420 11.67 -16.71 19.53
C LYS A 420 11.35 -15.25 19.83
N SER A 421 10.62 -14.98 20.93
CA SER A 421 10.21 -13.63 21.37
C SER A 421 9.63 -12.79 20.23
N PRO A 422 8.54 -13.26 19.59
CA PRO A 422 8.04 -12.64 18.37
C PRO A 422 7.47 -11.24 18.64
N MET A 423 7.82 -10.29 17.77
CA MET A 423 7.30 -8.93 17.79
C MET A 423 6.58 -8.57 16.50
N ILE A 424 5.72 -7.55 16.57
CA ILE A 424 5.12 -6.90 15.40
C ILE A 424 5.49 -5.41 15.40
N LEU A 425 5.94 -4.94 14.24
CA LEU A 425 6.33 -3.56 13.99
C LEU A 425 5.35 -2.93 13.00
N LEU A 426 4.76 -1.81 13.41
CA LEU A 426 3.66 -1.13 12.74
C LEU A 426 4.02 0.32 12.45
N GLY A 427 3.90 0.76 11.20
CA GLY A 427 4.00 2.17 10.86
C GLY A 427 4.34 2.46 9.40
N PRO A 428 4.33 3.73 8.97
CA PRO A 428 4.79 4.13 7.65
C PRO A 428 6.28 3.84 7.46
N LEU A 429 6.72 3.53 6.24
CA LEU A 429 8.13 3.26 5.92
C LEU A 429 9.09 4.35 6.38
N SER A 430 8.67 5.63 6.30
CA SER A 430 9.45 6.78 6.74
C SER A 430 9.68 6.86 8.25
N ASP A 431 8.83 6.21 9.03
CA ASP A 431 8.80 6.31 10.49
C ASP A 431 9.16 5.00 11.19
N ILE A 432 8.90 3.86 10.54
CA ILE A 432 9.03 2.53 11.12
C ILE A 432 10.47 2.22 11.57
N VAL A 433 11.46 2.84 10.94
CA VAL A 433 12.90 2.70 11.26
C VAL A 433 13.33 3.46 12.52
N LYS A 434 12.45 4.27 13.13
CA LYS A 434 12.74 5.07 14.33
C LYS A 434 12.54 4.29 15.63
N TYR A 435 11.81 3.19 15.55
CA TYR A 435 11.47 2.27 16.63
C TYR A 435 12.47 1.12 16.66
#